data_AF-A0A8J2KNA3-F1
#
_entry.id   AF-A0A8J2KNA3-F1
#
_cell.length_a   1.000
_cell.length_b   1.000
_cell.length_c   1.000
_cell.angle_alpha   90.00
_cell.angle_beta   90.00
_cell.angle_gamma   90.00
#
_symmetry.space_group_name_H-M   'P 1'
#
loop_
_entity.id
_entity.type
_entity.pdbx_description
1 polymer ?
#
loop_
_entity_poly.entity_id
_entity_poly.type
_entity_poly.pdbx_seq_one_letter_code
_entity_poly.pdbx_strand_id
1 'polypeptide(L)'
;DGVLIMDWDQFSLKQLIHGPTTKFILKHFALFQTLQDKMVYGFFVNVNAVASQMLNLARPIIGSIMERVEIYGTQKDQWIPKLLRKIPRDQLPAWYGGNKEDFKPVAIYG
;
A
#
# COMPACT_ATOMS: atom_id res chain seq x y z
N ASP A 1 -12.87 -0.58 -11.93
CA ASP A 1 -12.25 -1.61 -11.07
C ASP A 1 -10.74 -1.49 -11.12
N GLY A 2 -10.11 -1.16 -9.99
CA GLY A 2 -8.66 -0.92 -9.93
C GLY A 2 -7.96 -1.80 -8.90
N VAL A 3 -6.68 -2.07 -9.16
CA VAL A 3 -5.77 -2.67 -8.19
C VAL A 3 -5.01 -1.54 -7.47
N LEU A 4 -5.07 -1.51 -6.15
CA LEU A 4 -4.31 -0.57 -5.34
C LEU A 4 -2.96 -1.20 -4.96
N ILE A 5 -1.86 -0.49 -5.19
CA ILE A 5 -0.54 -0.84 -4.62
C ILE A 5 -0.21 0.20 -3.56
N MET A 6 0.05 -0.25 -2.34
CA MET A 6 0.62 0.55 -1.27
C MET A 6 2.03 0.08 -0.96
N ASP A 7 2.98 0.99 -1.14
CA ASP A 7 4.38 0.75 -0.87
C ASP A 7 4.76 1.31 0.50
N TRP A 8 5.15 0.42 1.40
CA TRP A 8 5.53 0.74 2.77
C TRP A 8 7.05 0.83 2.96
N ASP A 9 7.81 0.91 1.86
CA ASP A 9 9.25 1.09 1.94
C ASP A 9 9.61 2.31 2.78
N GLN A 10 10.64 2.18 3.60
CA GLN A 10 11.14 3.19 4.54
C GLN A 10 10.13 3.67 5.61
N PHE A 11 8.97 3.03 5.77
CA PHE A 11 8.06 3.36 6.86
C PHE A 11 8.75 3.18 8.22
N SER A 12 8.73 4.22 9.06
CA SER A 12 9.39 4.19 10.37
C SER A 12 8.56 4.81 11.48
N LEU A 13 8.67 4.25 12.69
CA LEU A 13 7.99 4.75 13.90
C LEU A 13 8.37 6.19 14.27
N LYS A 14 9.54 6.68 13.84
CA LYS A 14 9.91 8.09 14.03
C LYS A 14 8.91 9.04 13.37
N GLN A 15 8.26 8.61 12.30
CA GLN A 15 7.17 9.35 11.69
C GLN A 15 5.94 9.35 12.62
N LEU A 16 5.57 8.22 13.23
CA LEU A 16 4.39 8.03 14.08
C LEU A 16 4.37 8.86 15.38
N ILE A 17 5.53 9.18 15.94
CA ILE A 17 5.63 9.93 17.22
C ILE A 17 5.38 11.43 17.00
N HIS A 18 5.43 11.91 15.76
CA HIS A 18 5.14 13.30 15.41
C HIS A 18 3.63 13.48 15.20
N GLY A 19 2.96 14.30 16.04
CA GLY A 19 1.51 14.48 16.03
C GLY A 19 0.84 14.79 14.66
N PRO A 20 1.47 15.57 13.77
CA PRO A 20 1.02 15.73 12.38
C PRO A 20 0.92 14.42 11.59
N THR A 21 1.82 13.47 11.81
CA THR A 21 1.82 12.17 11.13
C THR A 21 0.68 11.27 11.63
N THR A 22 0.31 11.35 12.91
CA THR A 22 -0.87 10.62 13.42
C THR A 22 -2.15 11.08 12.72
N LYS A 23 -2.31 12.40 12.51
CA LYS A 23 -3.43 12.95 11.71
C LYS A 23 -3.35 12.52 10.24
N PHE A 24 -2.15 12.45 9.68
CA PHE A 24 -1.92 11.96 8.32
C PHE A 24 -2.33 10.49 8.14
N ILE A 25 -1.99 9.63 9.10
CA ILE A 25 -2.37 8.21 9.10
C ILE A 25 -3.88 8.04 9.22
N LEU A 26 -4.54 8.81 10.09
CA LEU A 26 -6.00 8.80 10.19
C LEU A 26 -6.67 9.27 8.89
N LYS A 27 -6.11 10.29 8.21
CA LYS A 27 -6.57 10.71 6.87
C LYS A 27 -6.36 9.61 5.83
N HIS A 28 -5.28 8.85 5.92
CA HIS A 28 -5.07 7.68 5.05
C HIS A 28 -6.14 6.60 5.30
N PHE A 29 -6.48 6.31 6.55
CA PHE A 29 -7.58 5.40 6.87
C PHE A 29 -8.95 5.92 6.41
N ALA A 30 -9.19 7.23 6.44
CA ALA A 30 -10.39 7.81 5.85
C ALA A 30 -10.41 7.66 4.32
N LEU A 31 -9.27 7.81 3.64
CA LEU A 31 -9.16 7.56 2.19
C LEU A 31 -9.54 6.11 1.86
N PHE A 32 -9.11 5.13 2.68
CA PHE A 32 -9.51 3.74 2.52
C PHE A 32 -11.03 3.57 2.44
N GLN A 33 -11.78 4.21 3.34
CA GLN A 33 -13.23 4.13 3.35
C GLN A 33 -13.84 4.69 2.05
N THR A 34 -13.28 5.75 1.49
CA THR A 34 -13.77 6.33 0.21
C THR A 34 -13.41 5.50 -1.03
N LEU A 35 -12.40 4.63 -0.93
CA LEU A 35 -11.97 3.72 -1.98
C LEU A 35 -12.65 2.34 -1.89
N GLN A 36 -13.43 2.09 -0.83
CA GLN A 36 -13.97 0.76 -0.51
C GLN A 36 -14.83 0.16 -1.64
N ASP A 37 -15.57 1.00 -2.36
CA ASP A 37 -16.43 0.62 -3.49
C ASP A 37 -15.67 0.56 -4.83
N LYS A 38 -14.49 1.20 -4.91
CA LYS A 38 -13.67 1.30 -6.15
C LYS A 38 -12.53 0.28 -6.19
N MET A 39 -12.12 -0.20 -5.03
CA MET A 39 -11.03 -1.15 -4.87
C MET A 39 -11.55 -2.59 -4.97
N VAL A 40 -11.15 -3.28 -6.02
CA VAL A 40 -11.41 -4.72 -6.14
C VAL A 40 -10.36 -5.53 -5.39
N TYR A 41 -9.11 -5.05 -5.37
CA TYR A 41 -7.99 -5.77 -4.79
C TYR A 41 -6.84 -4.82 -4.39
N GLY A 42 -6.10 -5.17 -3.34
CA GLY A 42 -4.96 -4.37 -2.86
C GLY A 42 -3.70 -5.20 -2.61
N PHE A 43 -2.54 -4.58 -2.82
CA PHE A 43 -1.22 -5.12 -2.48
C PHE A 43 -0.50 -4.17 -1.55
N PHE A 44 -0.13 -4.63 -0.36
CA PHE A 44 0.73 -3.88 0.54
C PHE A 44 2.12 -4.51 0.44
N VAL A 45 3.09 -3.80 -0.13
CA VAL A 45 4.44 -4.30 -0.40
C VAL A 45 5.46 -3.56 0.45
N ASN A 46 6.65 -4.15 0.61
CA ASN A 46 7.73 -3.61 1.43
C ASN A 46 7.32 -3.36 2.90
N VAL A 47 6.39 -4.17 3.42
CA VAL A 47 5.93 -4.05 4.81
C VAL A 47 7.01 -4.59 5.75
N ASN A 48 7.70 -3.69 6.45
CA ASN A 48 8.66 -4.05 7.49
C ASN A 48 7.95 -4.42 8.81
N ALA A 49 8.72 -4.87 9.80
CA ALA A 49 8.17 -5.30 11.10
C ALA A 49 7.33 -4.21 11.79
N VAL A 50 7.75 -2.94 11.68
CA VAL A 50 7.07 -1.80 12.26
C VAL A 50 5.73 -1.53 11.56
N ALA A 51 5.73 -1.50 10.24
CA ALA A 51 4.52 -1.35 9.44
C ALA A 51 3.52 -2.48 9.70
N SER A 52 4.01 -3.71 9.81
CA SER A 52 3.18 -4.88 10.12
C SER A 52 2.47 -4.74 11.47
N GLN A 53 3.18 -4.28 12.51
CA GLN A 53 2.56 -4.01 13.81
C GLN A 53 1.48 -2.92 13.72
N MET A 54 1.75 -1.83 13.00
CA MET A 54 0.78 -0.75 12.82
C MET A 54 -0.48 -1.22 12.06
N LEU A 55 -0.31 -2.03 11.01
CA LEU A 55 -1.42 -2.60 10.26
C LEU A 55 -2.28 -3.53 11.12
N ASN A 56 -1.65 -4.33 12.00
CA ASN A 56 -2.38 -5.18 12.94
C ASN A 56 -3.23 -4.35 13.92
N LEU A 57 -2.69 -3.23 14.43
CA LEU A 57 -3.42 -2.32 15.31
C LEU A 57 -4.54 -1.57 14.56
N ALA A 58 -4.32 -1.19 13.31
CA ALA A 58 -5.29 -0.49 12.48
C ALA A 58 -6.34 -1.39 11.85
N ARG A 59 -6.14 -2.72 11.84
CA ARG A 59 -7.03 -3.71 11.22
C ARG A 59 -8.51 -3.53 11.60
N PRO A 60 -8.88 -3.29 12.88
CA PRO A 60 -10.27 -3.07 13.28
C PRO A 60 -10.88 -1.80 12.69
N ILE A 61 -10.06 -0.79 12.38
CA ILE A 61 -10.49 0.51 11.86
C ILE A 61 -10.62 0.47 10.33
N ILE A 62 -9.71 -0.23 9.65
CA ILE A 62 -9.69 -0.37 8.19
C ILE A 62 -10.83 -1.29 7.71
N GLY A 63 -11.26 -2.24 8.56
CA GLY A 63 -12.44 -3.08 8.30
C GLY A 63 -12.27 -4.04 7.13
N SER A 64 -13.36 -4.30 6.38
CA SER A 64 -13.43 -5.33 5.33
C SER A 64 -12.51 -5.09 4.12
N ILE A 65 -11.90 -3.92 4.01
CA ILE A 65 -10.84 -3.65 3.03
C ILE A 65 -9.67 -4.60 3.21
N MET A 66 -9.31 -4.94 4.46
CA MET A 66 -8.20 -5.85 4.77
C MET A 66 -8.43 -7.29 4.28
N GLU A 67 -9.67 -7.66 3.95
CA GLU A 67 -10.01 -8.98 3.39
C GLU A 67 -9.65 -9.08 1.90
N ARG A 68 -9.49 -7.94 1.22
CA ARG A 68 -9.17 -7.84 -0.21
C ARG A 68 -7.71 -7.46 -0.47
N VAL A 69 -6.88 -7.49 0.57
CA VAL A 69 -5.48 -7.06 0.51
C VAL A 69 -4.54 -8.24 0.76
N GLU A 70 -3.53 -8.39 -0.09
CA GLU A 70 -2.37 -9.24 0.21
C GLU A 70 -1.22 -8.38 0.76
N ILE A 71 -0.61 -8.88 1.84
CA ILE A 71 0.48 -8.18 2.54
C ILE A 71 1.78 -8.96 2.32
N TYR A 72 2.79 -8.26 1.82
CA TYR A 72 4.11 -8.81 1.53
C TYR A 72 5.21 -8.00 2.22
N GLY A 73 6.25 -8.71 2.65
CA GLY A 73 7.44 -8.11 3.25
C GLY A 73 8.34 -7.38 2.23
N THR A 74 9.59 -7.16 2.61
CA THR A 74 10.59 -6.43 1.81
C THR A 74 11.23 -7.24 0.67
N GLN A 75 10.96 -8.54 0.61
CA GLN A 75 11.51 -9.45 -0.39
C GLN A 75 10.76 -9.31 -1.73
N LYS A 76 11.36 -8.58 -2.69
CA LYS A 76 10.72 -8.23 -3.97
C LYS A 76 10.35 -9.43 -4.84
N ASP A 77 11.16 -10.47 -4.80
CA ASP A 77 10.94 -11.75 -5.47
C ASP A 77 9.65 -12.44 -5.01
N GLN A 78 9.15 -12.15 -3.80
CA GLN A 78 7.89 -12.71 -3.31
C GLN A 78 6.66 -11.98 -3.88
N TRP A 79 6.73 -10.66 -4.07
CA TRP A 79 5.57 -9.84 -4.41
C TRP A 79 5.52 -9.36 -5.86
N ILE A 80 6.65 -9.15 -6.54
CA ILE A 80 6.67 -8.76 -7.97
C ILE A 80 5.93 -9.77 -8.84
N PRO A 81 6.15 -11.09 -8.72
CA PRO A 81 5.42 -12.07 -9.52
C PRO A 81 3.91 -12.06 -9.25
N LYS A 82 3.48 -11.63 -8.06
CA LYS A 82 2.07 -11.55 -7.67
C LYS A 82 1.39 -10.33 -8.26
N LEU A 83 2.08 -9.19 -8.29
CA LEU A 83 1.63 -7.99 -9.01
C LEU A 83 1.44 -8.30 -10.50
N LEU A 84 2.43 -8.91 -11.15
CA LEU A 84 2.39 -9.22 -12.58
C LEU A 84 1.33 -10.27 -12.98
N ARG A 85 0.81 -11.05 -12.01
CA ARG A 85 -0.34 -11.95 -12.24
C ARG A 85 -1.68 -11.20 -12.35
N LYS A 86 -1.77 -9.99 -11.80
CA LYS A 86 -3.02 -9.20 -11.76
C LYS A 86 -2.96 -7.92 -12.57
N ILE A 87 -1.76 -7.39 -12.80
CA ILE A 87 -1.55 -6.10 -13.47
C ILE A 87 -0.64 -6.34 -14.68
N PRO A 88 -1.06 -5.93 -15.90
CA PRO A 88 -0.23 -5.99 -17.09
C PRO A 88 1.10 -5.25 -16.92
N ARG A 89 2.16 -5.80 -17.53
CA ARG A 89 3.54 -5.32 -17.36
C ARG A 89 3.71 -3.86 -17.83
N ASP A 90 3.02 -3.48 -18.90
CA ASP A 90 2.98 -2.15 -19.50
C ASP A 90 2.22 -1.11 -18.67
N GLN A 91 1.51 -1.54 -17.63
CA GLN A 91 0.82 -0.66 -16.69
C GLN A 91 1.62 -0.39 -15.41
N LEU A 92 2.65 -1.18 -15.14
CA LEU A 92 3.52 -1.02 -13.98
C LEU A 92 4.84 -0.35 -14.34
N PRO A 93 5.39 0.48 -13.47
CA PRO A 93 6.75 0.97 -13.63
C PRO A 93 7.78 -0.14 -13.40
N ALA A 94 9.01 0.07 -13.87
CA ALA A 94 10.10 -0.91 -13.80
C ALA A 94 10.40 -1.39 -12.37
N TRP A 95 10.29 -0.52 -11.36
CA TRP A 95 10.56 -0.89 -9.96
C TRP A 95 9.52 -1.82 -9.33
N TYR A 96 8.35 -2.01 -9.97
CA TYR A 96 7.35 -3.03 -9.64
C TYR A 96 7.37 -4.22 -10.62
N GLY A 97 8.43 -4.35 -11.44
CA GLY A 97 8.60 -5.42 -12.42
C GLY A 97 7.98 -5.16 -13.80
N GLY A 98 7.42 -3.96 -14.00
CA GLY A 98 6.80 -3.54 -15.25
C GLY A 98 7.77 -2.97 -16.29
N ASN A 99 7.24 -2.27 -17.28
CA ASN A 99 7.99 -1.52 -18.29
C ASN A 99 7.32 -0.20 -18.70
N LYS A 100 6.43 0.34 -17.85
CA LYS A 100 5.82 1.65 -18.06
C LYS A 100 6.85 2.76 -17.80
N GLU A 101 7.15 3.54 -18.83
CA GLU A 101 8.14 4.62 -18.76
C GLU A 101 7.53 5.92 -18.19
N ASP A 102 6.26 6.23 -18.50
CA ASP A 102 5.60 7.48 -18.09
C ASP A 102 4.82 7.38 -16.77
N PHE A 103 5.26 6.53 -15.84
CA PHE A 103 4.57 6.39 -14.55
C PHE A 103 4.83 7.60 -13.65
N LYS A 104 3.77 8.33 -13.30
CA LYS A 104 3.81 9.41 -12.30
C LYS A 104 3.16 8.93 -11.00
N PRO A 105 3.92 8.73 -9.91
CA PRO A 105 3.31 8.41 -8.63
C PRO A 105 2.41 9.56 -8.18
N VAL A 106 1.23 9.22 -7.68
CA VAL A 106 0.41 10.18 -6.94
C VAL A 106 1.07 10.35 -5.57
N ALA A 107 1.90 11.37 -5.43
CA ALA A 107 2.49 11.71 -4.14
C ALA A 107 1.41 12.31 -3.25
N ILE A 108 0.98 11.57 -2.22
CA ILE A 108 0.15 12.11 -1.14
C ILE A 108 1.12 12.69 -0.11
N TYR A 109 1.50 13.96 -0.29
CA TYR A 109 2.26 14.70 0.71
C TYR A 109 1.38 14.95 1.94
N GLY A 110 1.97 14.73 3.12
CA GLY A 110 1.39 15.09 4.42
C GLY A 110 1.88 16.43 4.91
#